data_AF-A0AAE7BKX8-F1
#
_entry.id   AF-A0AAE7BKX8-F1
#
_cell.length_a   1.000
_cell.length_b   1.000
_cell.length_c   1.000
_cell.angle_alpha   90.00
_cell.angle_beta   90.00
_cell.angle_gamma   90.00
#
_symmetry.space_group_name_H-M   'P 1'
#
loop_
_entity.id
_entity.type
_entity.pdbx_description
1 polymer ?
#
loop_
_entity_poly.entity_id
_entity_poly.type
_entity_poly.pdbx_seq_one_letter_code
_entity_poly.pdbx_strand_id
1 'polypeptide(L)'
;MPEDSISARLHERIRRDFPDHDAAQGVEGALRALAVDLGDSQQDTERLLAAAVLAADGDLKQFRTAAALAREDWRDLLMWAGLGNEGWQGALDERLGSA
;
A
#
# COMPACT_ATOMS: atom_id res chain seq x y z
N MET A 1 7.70 2.15 -17.58
CA MET A 1 6.58 3.07 -17.36
C MET A 1 5.91 2.66 -16.05
N PRO A 2 5.59 3.58 -15.12
CA PRO A 2 5.06 3.27 -13.78
C PRO A 2 3.60 2.76 -13.78
N GLU A 3 3.13 2.23 -14.90
CA GLU A 3 1.77 1.75 -15.10
C GLU A 3 1.55 0.37 -14.46
N ASP A 4 2.64 -0.36 -14.17
CA ASP A 4 2.66 -1.68 -13.52
C ASP A 4 3.08 -1.66 -12.03
N SER A 5 3.16 -0.49 -11.39
CA SER A 5 3.65 -0.41 -9.99
C SER A 5 2.67 -0.96 -8.95
N ILE A 6 1.38 -1.08 -9.29
CA ILE A 6 0.34 -1.60 -8.39
C ILE A 6 -0.14 -2.94 -8.93
N SER A 7 0.00 -4.00 -8.15
CA SER A 7 -0.44 -5.34 -8.55
C SER A 7 -1.97 -5.44 -8.71
N ALA A 8 -2.42 -6.43 -9.48
CA ALA A 8 -3.84 -6.68 -9.70
C ALA A 8 -4.59 -6.97 -8.39
N ARG A 9 -3.99 -7.73 -7.48
CA ARG A 9 -4.57 -8.02 -6.16
C ARG A 9 -4.67 -6.78 -5.28
N LEU A 10 -3.72 -5.86 -5.37
CA LEU A 10 -3.77 -4.59 -4.65
C LEU A 10 -4.84 -3.66 -5.23
N HIS A 11 -5.02 -3.62 -6.57
CA HIS A 11 -6.14 -2.92 -7.19
C HIS A 11 -7.50 -3.42 -6.70
N GLU A 12 -7.68 -4.74 -6.60
CA GLU A 12 -8.92 -5.32 -6.08
C GLU A 12 -9.15 -4.93 -4.61
N ARG A 13 -8.07 -4.94 -3.80
CA ARG A 13 -8.14 -4.50 -2.41
C ARG A 13 -8.55 -3.03 -2.28
N ILE A 14 -7.96 -2.14 -3.10
CA ILE A 14 -8.30 -0.72 -3.10
C ILE A 14 -9.78 -0.52 -3.45
N ARG A 15 -10.28 -1.19 -4.50
CA ARG A 15 -11.70 -1.10 -4.88
C ARG A 15 -12.64 -1.62 -3.79
N ARG A 16 -12.22 -2.61 -3.01
CA ARG A 16 -12.99 -3.14 -1.89
C ARG A 16 -13.03 -2.20 -0.69
N ASP A 17 -11.88 -1.64 -0.32
CA ASP A 17 -11.75 -0.80 0.87
C ASP A 17 -12.23 0.65 0.59
N PHE A 18 -12.18 1.10 -0.66
CA PHE A 18 -12.67 2.40 -1.13
C PHE A 18 -13.71 2.19 -2.24
N PRO A 19 -15.00 1.97 -1.89
CA PRO A 19 -16.05 1.67 -2.87
C PRO A 19 -16.44 2.87 -3.74
N ASP A 20 -16.11 4.09 -3.31
CA ASP A 20 -16.30 5.29 -4.11
C ASP A 20 -15.23 5.36 -5.21
N HIS A 21 -15.67 5.53 -6.45
CA HIS A 21 -14.79 5.48 -7.63
C HIS A 21 -13.74 6.59 -7.63
N ASP A 22 -14.13 7.82 -7.29
CA ASP A 22 -13.22 8.96 -7.25
C ASP A 22 -12.19 8.80 -6.12
N ALA A 23 -12.62 8.26 -4.97
CA ALA A 23 -11.72 7.92 -3.86
C ALA A 23 -10.71 6.85 -4.26
N ALA A 24 -11.15 5.74 -4.89
CA ALA A 24 -10.28 4.67 -5.35
C ALA A 24 -9.23 5.17 -6.35
N GLN A 25 -9.64 5.96 -7.34
CA GLN A 25 -8.71 6.57 -8.31
C GLN A 25 -7.71 7.51 -7.63
N GLY A 26 -8.14 8.29 -6.64
CA GLY A 26 -7.27 9.15 -5.85
C GLY A 26 -6.22 8.35 -5.06
N VAL A 27 -6.62 7.24 -4.45
CA VAL A 27 -5.73 6.32 -3.72
C VAL A 27 -4.72 5.69 -4.66
N GLU A 28 -5.15 5.17 -5.81
CA GLU A 28 -4.22 4.61 -6.80
C GLU A 28 -3.22 5.64 -7.32
N GLY A 29 -3.67 6.86 -7.63
CA GLY A 29 -2.79 7.95 -8.05
C GLY A 29 -1.74 8.28 -6.99
N ALA A 30 -2.16 8.36 -5.72
CA ALA A 30 -1.26 8.60 -4.61
C ALA A 30 -0.28 7.45 -4.35
N LEU A 31 -0.70 6.19 -4.56
CA LEU A 31 0.18 5.03 -4.48
C LEU A 31 1.24 5.02 -5.58
N ARG A 32 0.87 5.38 -6.82
CA ARG A 32 1.86 5.52 -7.92
C ARG A 32 2.91 6.57 -7.58
N ALA A 33 2.51 7.70 -7.01
CA ALA A 33 3.45 8.72 -6.54
C ALA A 33 4.33 8.20 -5.39
N LEU A 34 3.73 7.51 -4.42
CA LEU A 34 4.47 6.90 -3.30
C LEU A 34 5.49 5.85 -3.78
N ALA A 35 5.16 5.06 -4.80
CA ALA A 35 6.08 4.08 -5.38
C ALA A 35 7.34 4.74 -5.97
N VAL A 36 7.19 5.92 -6.56
CA VAL A 36 8.32 6.72 -7.05
C VAL A 36 9.16 7.24 -5.88
N ASP A 37 8.51 7.79 -4.85
CA ASP A 37 9.19 8.32 -3.66
C ASP A 37 9.99 7.25 -2.90
N LEU A 38 9.50 6.00 -2.89
CA LEU A 38 10.11 4.87 -2.18
C LEU A 38 11.02 3.99 -3.05
N GLY A 39 11.27 4.35 -4.31
CA GLY A 39 12.01 3.53 -5.27
C GLY A 39 13.42 3.12 -4.82
N ASP A 40 14.06 3.94 -3.98
CA ASP A 40 15.43 3.69 -3.47
C ASP A 40 15.47 2.88 -2.16
N SER A 41 14.32 2.49 -1.60
CA SER A 41 14.23 1.81 -0.30
C SER A 41 14.80 0.39 -0.27
N GLN A 42 15.13 -0.20 -1.42
CA GLN A 42 15.55 -1.61 -1.60
C GLN A 42 14.53 -2.64 -1.07
N GLN A 43 13.32 -2.20 -0.69
CA GLN A 43 12.23 -3.07 -0.27
C GLN A 43 11.37 -3.47 -1.46
N ASP A 44 10.58 -4.51 -1.26
CA ASP A 44 9.54 -4.88 -2.21
C ASP A 44 8.49 -3.76 -2.29
N THR A 45 8.28 -3.24 -3.50
CA THR A 45 7.34 -2.13 -3.75
C THR A 45 5.91 -2.54 -3.41
N GLU A 46 5.50 -3.76 -3.74
CA GLU A 46 4.15 -4.22 -3.43
C GLU A 46 3.92 -4.28 -1.91
N ARG A 47 4.90 -4.76 -1.14
CA ARG A 47 4.86 -4.77 0.32
C ARG A 47 4.62 -3.36 0.89
N LEU A 48 5.34 -2.35 0.39
CA LEU A 48 5.23 -0.97 0.85
C LEU A 48 3.88 -0.34 0.49
N LEU A 49 3.43 -0.51 -0.76
CA LEU A 49 2.16 0.02 -1.22
C LEU A 49 0.98 -0.66 -0.53
N ALA A 50 1.06 -1.98 -0.35
CA ALA A 50 0.06 -2.72 0.41
C ALA A 50 0.01 -2.28 1.85
N ALA A 51 1.15 -1.99 2.50
CA ALA A 51 1.17 -1.48 3.86
C ALA A 51 0.39 -0.16 3.99
N ALA A 52 0.55 0.76 3.03
CA ALA A 52 -0.19 2.03 3.01
C ALA A 52 -1.72 1.83 2.89
N VAL A 53 -2.16 0.86 2.07
CA VAL A 53 -3.59 0.54 1.91
C VAL A 53 -4.14 -0.19 3.14
N LEU A 54 -3.40 -1.16 3.69
CA LEU A 54 -3.83 -1.94 4.85
C LEU A 54 -3.88 -1.09 6.13
N ALA A 55 -2.93 -0.17 6.32
CA ALA A 55 -2.94 0.77 7.42
C ALA A 55 -4.11 1.77 7.34
N ALA A 56 -4.60 2.04 6.13
CA ALA A 56 -5.72 2.94 5.93
C ALA A 56 -7.06 2.37 6.37
N ASP A 57 -7.25 1.04 6.28
CA ASP A 57 -8.50 0.34 6.63
C ASP A 57 -9.76 0.99 6.00
N GLY A 58 -9.66 1.42 4.74
CA GLY A 58 -10.74 2.10 4.01
C GLY A 58 -10.94 3.58 4.35
N ASP A 59 -10.15 4.16 5.26
CA ASP A 59 -10.22 5.58 5.62
C ASP A 59 -9.17 6.41 4.88
N LEU A 60 -9.62 7.42 4.11
CA LEU A 60 -8.74 8.28 3.31
C LEU A 60 -7.79 9.15 4.14
N LYS A 61 -8.18 9.53 5.36
CA LYS A 61 -7.32 10.31 6.27
C LYS A 61 -6.22 9.41 6.83
N GLN A 62 -6.55 8.17 7.17
CA GLN A 62 -5.57 7.17 7.58
C GLN A 62 -4.62 6.83 6.44
N PHE A 63 -5.14 6.69 5.21
CA PHE A 63 -4.30 6.52 4.02
C PHE A 63 -3.28 7.64 3.85
N ARG A 64 -3.71 8.91 3.95
CA ARG A 64 -2.80 10.06 3.88
C ARG A 64 -1.74 10.03 4.99
N THR A 65 -2.14 9.63 6.20
CA THR A 65 -1.24 9.49 7.35
C THR A 65 -0.21 8.39 7.11
N ALA A 66 -0.65 7.23 6.60
CA ALA A 66 0.20 6.10 6.24
C ALA A 66 1.19 6.47 5.13
N ALA A 67 0.74 7.19 4.10
CA ALA A 67 1.60 7.64 3.01
C ALA A 67 2.62 8.72 3.46
N ALA A 68 2.28 9.56 4.45
CA ALA A 68 3.23 10.49 5.04
C ALA A 68 4.29 9.73 5.87
N LEU A 69 3.84 8.80 6.72
CA LEU A 69 4.72 7.96 7.53
C LEU A 69 5.67 7.14 6.64
N ALA A 70 5.18 6.59 5.53
CA ALA A 70 5.99 5.83 4.58
C ALA A 70 7.23 6.61 4.08
N ARG A 71 7.05 7.91 3.81
CA ARG A 71 8.11 8.79 3.31
C ARG A 71 9.11 9.17 4.40
N GLU A 72 8.66 9.21 5.65
CA GLU A 72 9.49 9.55 6.80
C GLU A 72 10.25 8.31 7.32
N ASP A 73 9.50 7.26 7.66
CA ASP A 73 10.03 5.95 8.02
C ASP A 73 9.11 4.83 7.52
N TRP A 74 9.47 4.24 6.39
CA TRP A 74 8.75 3.10 5.82
C TRP A 74 8.73 1.88 6.75
N ARG A 75 9.67 1.74 7.69
CA ARG A 75 9.67 0.62 8.64
C ARG A 75 8.50 0.74 9.61
N ASP A 76 8.20 1.95 10.07
CA ASP A 76 7.07 2.19 10.96
C ASP A 76 5.75 1.95 10.23
N LEU A 77 5.65 2.32 8.96
CA LEU A 77 4.51 1.94 8.12
C LEU A 77 4.37 0.40 8.05
N LEU A 78 5.46 -0.32 7.77
CA LEU A 78 5.41 -1.78 7.69
C LEU A 78 4.99 -2.40 9.03
N MET A 79 5.50 -1.90 10.15
CA MET A 79 5.08 -2.36 11.48
C MET A 79 3.61 -2.08 11.74
N TRP A 80 3.12 -0.89 11.42
CA TRP A 80 1.73 -0.50 11.58
C TRP A 80 0.80 -1.39 10.76
N ALA A 81 1.15 -1.68 9.51
CA ALA A 81 0.37 -2.56 8.64
C ALA A 81 0.50 -4.06 8.96
N GLY A 82 1.31 -4.44 9.95
CA GLY A 82 1.58 -5.85 10.29
C GLY A 82 2.48 -6.57 9.28
N LEU A 83 3.16 -5.83 8.40
CA LEU A 83 4.05 -6.33 7.36
C LEU A 83 5.54 -6.11 7.69
N GLY A 84 5.92 -5.74 8.90
CA GLY A 84 7.31 -5.47 9.29
C GLY A 84 8.19 -6.69 9.54
N ASN A 85 7.58 -7.85 9.83
CA ASN A 85 8.29 -9.07 10.22
C ASN A 85 8.68 -9.95 9.02
N GLU A 86 9.58 -10.93 9.23
CA GLU A 86 10.10 -11.84 8.18
C GLU A 86 9.01 -12.63 7.43
N GLY A 87 7.86 -12.90 8.07
CA GLY A 87 6.72 -13.62 7.48
C GLY A 87 5.74 -12.76 6.66
N TRP A 88 6.15 -11.56 6.24
CA TRP A 88 5.27 -10.58 5.59
C TRP A 88 4.63 -11.10 4.30
N GLN A 89 5.27 -12.00 3.55
CA GLN A 89 4.69 -12.57 2.32
C GLN A 89 3.41 -13.35 2.59
N GLY A 90 3.41 -14.21 3.61
CA GLY A 90 2.22 -14.95 4.01
C GLY A 90 1.13 -14.04 4.56
N ALA A 91 1.50 -13.01 5.33
CA ALA A 91 0.55 -12.00 5.81
C ALA A 91 -0.05 -11.20 4.64
N LEU A 92 0.74 -10.90 3.61
CA LEU A 92 0.27 -10.20 2.42
C LEU A 92 -0.72 -11.06 1.63
N ASP A 93 -0.40 -12.34 1.43
CA ASP A 93 -1.28 -13.30 0.75
C ASP A 93 -2.60 -13.52 1.52
N GLU A 94 -2.56 -13.55 2.85
CA GLU A 94 -3.78 -13.65 3.67
C GLU A 94 -4.69 -12.42 3.51
N ARG A 95 -4.12 -11.23 3.31
CA ARG A 95 -4.85 -9.96 3.27
C ARG A 95 -5.31 -9.53 1.89
N LEU A 96 -4.53 -9.86 0.86
CA LEU A 96 -4.79 -9.50 -0.55
C LEU A 96 -5.27 -10.70 -1.39
N GLY A 97 -5.09 -11.92 -0.90
CA GLY A 97 -5.18 -13.13 -1.70
C GLY A 97 -3.81 -13.52 -2.28
N SER A 98 -3.62 -14.82 -2.49
CA SER A 98 -2.46 -15.34 -3.20
C SER A 98 -2.45 -14.83 -4.64
N ALA A 99 -1.26 -14.44 -5.11
CA ALA A 99 -1.02 -14.01 -6.48
C ALA A 99 -1.11 -15.18 -7.47
#